data_AF-A0A2G2VV06-F1
#
_entry.id   AF-A0A2G2VV06-F1
#
_cell.length_a   1.000
_cell.length_b   1.000
_cell.length_c   1.000
_cell.angle_alpha   90.00
_cell.angle_beta   90.00
_cell.angle_gamma   90.00
#
_symmetry.space_group_name_H-M   'P 1'
#
loop_
_entity.id
_entity.type
_entity.pdbx_description
1 polymer ?
#
loop_
_entity_poly.entity_id
_entity_poly.type
_entity_poly.pdbx_seq_one_letter_code
_entity_poly.pdbx_strand_id
1 'polypeptide(L)'
;MFLKGISSPASANIIELQRISSSFIEIRKELFQKQMEITRKHRGDAVLRYAWLPSSKGMITSIMKYGLANYGSSKTNSSYGVGVHLFPANCTDISAKYSDVDENGVQYMILCRVIMGNMELVCPESKQFHPSCEDFDNGVDSLENPKCYVVWTMNTSTHVFPE
;
A
#
# COMPACT_ATOMS: atom_id res chain seq x y z
N MET A 1 5.98 -8.96 10.78
CA MET A 1 6.36 -7.85 9.88
C MET A 1 6.45 -6.55 10.66
N PHE A 2 5.39 -6.15 11.36
CA PHE A 2 5.31 -4.92 12.16
C PHE A 2 6.53 -4.67 13.05
N LEU A 3 6.83 -5.57 13.99
CA LEU A 3 7.96 -5.41 14.92
C LEU A 3 9.34 -5.37 14.23
N LYS A 4 9.47 -5.89 13.00
CA LYS A 4 10.73 -5.84 12.23
C LYS A 4 10.95 -4.48 11.57
N GLY A 5 9.89 -3.69 11.38
CA GLY A 5 9.96 -2.37 10.76
C GLY A 5 9.92 -1.22 11.76
N ILE A 6 10.01 -1.53 13.05
CA ILE A 6 10.08 -0.56 14.14
C ILE A 6 11.53 -0.50 14.63
N SER A 7 12.05 0.71 14.81
CA SER A 7 13.42 1.00 15.25
C SER A 7 13.71 0.58 16.69
N SER A 8 12.71 0.61 17.57
CA SER A 8 12.82 0.15 18.96
C SER A 8 11.54 -0.56 19.41
N PRO A 9 11.61 -1.78 19.97
CA PRO A 9 10.41 -2.47 20.48
C PRO A 9 9.63 -1.69 21.55
N ALA A 10 10.28 -0.74 22.24
CA ALA A 10 9.64 0.11 23.24
C ALA A 10 8.87 1.30 22.64
N SER A 11 9.03 1.62 21.35
CA SER A 11 8.42 2.79 20.72
C SER A 11 7.01 2.56 20.18
N ALA A 12 6.53 1.32 20.17
CA ALA A 12 5.17 1.00 19.73
C ALA A 12 4.61 -0.23 20.44
N ASN A 13 3.31 -0.19 20.76
CA ASN A 13 2.57 -1.32 21.31
C ASN A 13 1.47 -1.74 20.32
N ILE A 14 1.33 -3.05 20.08
CA ILE A 14 0.23 -3.59 19.28
C ILE A 14 -0.98 -3.72 20.20
N ILE A 15 -1.99 -2.87 19.98
CA ILE A 15 -3.23 -2.91 20.76
C ILE A 15 -4.16 -4.02 20.24
N GLU A 16 -4.30 -4.12 18.92
CA GLU A 16 -5.17 -5.10 18.29
C GLU A 16 -4.60 -5.51 16.92
N LEU A 17 -4.83 -6.77 16.54
CA LEU A 17 -4.57 -7.27 15.20
C LEU A 17 -5.83 -7.99 14.71
N GLN A 18 -6.48 -7.39 13.71
CA GLN A 18 -7.68 -7.94 13.11
C GLN A 18 -7.40 -8.32 11.66
N ARG A 19 -7.86 -9.51 11.28
CA ARG A 19 -7.89 -9.93 9.88
C ARG A 19 -9.18 -9.46 9.24
N ILE A 20 -9.09 -8.86 8.06
CA ILE A 20 -10.27 -8.43 7.32
C ILE A 20 -10.91 -9.66 6.65
N SER A 21 -12.17 -9.93 6.94
CA SER A 21 -12.90 -11.07 6.36
C SER A 21 -14.34 -10.71 6.03
N SER A 22 -14.72 -10.89 4.77
CA SER A 22 -16.09 -10.80 4.28
C SER A 22 -16.19 -11.50 2.91
N SER A 23 -17.39 -11.84 2.47
CA SER A 23 -17.61 -12.38 1.12
C SER A 23 -17.09 -11.43 0.03
N PHE A 24 -17.22 -10.12 0.25
CA PHE A 24 -16.69 -9.09 -0.65
C PHE A 24 -15.15 -9.09 -0.71
N ILE A 25 -14.49 -9.32 0.42
CA ILE A 25 -13.02 -9.38 0.49
C ILE A 25 -12.49 -10.64 -0.20
N GLU A 26 -13.18 -11.77 -0.08
CA GLU A 26 -12.80 -12.98 -0.83
C GLU A 26 -12.96 -12.78 -2.35
N ILE A 27 -14.03 -12.11 -2.82
CA ILE A 27 -14.16 -11.75 -4.25
C ILE A 27 -12.98 -10.86 -4.71
N ARG A 28 -12.61 -9.85 -3.91
CA ARG A 28 -11.46 -8.98 -4.22
C ARG A 28 -10.14 -9.72 -4.24
N LYS A 29 -9.99 -10.70 -3.37
CA LYS A 29 -8.81 -11.56 -3.32
C LYS A 29 -8.69 -12.41 -4.59
N GLU A 30 -9.79 -12.96 -5.09
CA GLU A 30 -9.81 -13.70 -6.37
C GLU A 30 -9.43 -12.77 -7.53
N LEU A 31 -9.98 -11.55 -7.58
CA LEU A 31 -9.61 -10.54 -8.58
C LEU A 31 -8.12 -10.19 -8.51
N PHE A 32 -7.59 -9.96 -7.31
CA PHE A 32 -6.17 -9.70 -7.09
C PHE A 32 -5.29 -10.87 -7.53
N GLN A 33 -5.68 -12.11 -7.22
CA GLN A 33 -4.97 -13.31 -7.65
C GLN A 33 -4.94 -13.42 -9.18
N LYS A 34 -6.05 -13.10 -9.86
CA LYS A 34 -6.09 -13.05 -11.32
C LYS A 34 -5.20 -11.94 -11.88
N GLN A 35 -5.19 -10.74 -11.27
CA GLN A 35 -4.27 -9.68 -11.67
C GLN A 35 -2.80 -10.09 -11.50
N MET A 36 -2.48 -10.82 -10.44
CA MET A 36 -1.13 -11.35 -10.20
C MET A 36 -0.72 -12.35 -11.29
N GLU A 37 -1.61 -13.26 -11.69
CA GLU A 37 -1.38 -14.20 -12.80
C GLU A 37 -1.12 -13.45 -14.13
N ILE A 38 -1.96 -12.45 -14.44
CA ILE A 38 -1.84 -11.63 -15.65
C ILE A 38 -0.50 -10.88 -15.65
N THR A 39 -0.18 -10.19 -14.55
CA THR A 39 1.07 -9.42 -14.44
C THR A 39 2.28 -10.33 -14.60
N ARG A 40 2.26 -11.51 -13.96
CA ARG A 40 3.34 -12.51 -14.11
C ARG A 40 3.52 -12.97 -15.55
N LYS A 41 2.42 -13.18 -16.28
CA LYS A 41 2.49 -13.57 -17.69
C LYS A 41 3.14 -12.50 -18.58
N HIS A 42 2.90 -11.22 -18.31
CA HIS A 42 3.38 -10.12 -19.16
C HIS A 42 4.77 -9.61 -18.75
N ARG A 43 5.12 -9.68 -17.46
CA ARG A 43 6.36 -9.10 -16.92
C ARG A 43 7.39 -10.13 -16.46
N GLY A 44 7.07 -11.42 -16.48
CA GLY A 44 7.88 -12.45 -15.84
C GLY A 44 7.62 -12.50 -14.34
N ASP A 45 8.65 -12.49 -13.49
CA ASP A 45 8.42 -12.63 -12.05
C ASP A 45 7.85 -11.33 -11.46
N ALA A 46 6.52 -11.22 -11.44
CA ALA A 46 5.81 -10.08 -10.88
C ALA A 46 6.21 -9.90 -9.42
N VAL A 47 6.80 -8.74 -9.11
CA VAL A 47 7.31 -8.45 -7.77
C VAL A 47 6.14 -8.20 -6.83
N LEU A 48 5.67 -9.27 -6.15
CA LEU A 48 4.73 -9.16 -5.05
C LEU A 48 5.46 -8.61 -3.81
N ARG A 49 4.88 -7.60 -3.17
CA ARG A 49 5.40 -7.00 -1.95
C ARG A 49 4.32 -6.96 -0.87
N TYR A 50 4.78 -7.05 0.37
CA TYR A 50 3.99 -6.68 1.53
C TYR A 50 4.31 -5.24 1.89
N ALA A 51 3.28 -4.44 2.10
CA ALA A 51 3.42 -3.03 2.42
C ALA A 51 2.32 -2.56 3.37
N TRP A 52 2.64 -1.59 4.21
CA TRP A 52 1.75 -0.90 5.12
C TRP A 52 1.04 0.24 4.41
N LEU A 53 -0.28 0.25 4.50
CA LEU A 53 -1.11 1.38 4.16
C LEU A 53 -1.42 2.17 5.44
N PRO A 54 -0.95 3.41 5.56
CA PRO A 54 -1.36 4.29 6.66
C PRO A 54 -2.87 4.50 6.61
N SER A 55 -3.53 4.52 7.75
CA SER A 55 -4.99 4.57 7.77
C SER A 55 -5.53 5.32 8.98
N SER A 56 -6.85 5.33 9.07
CA SER A 56 -7.60 5.81 10.22
C SER A 56 -8.73 4.85 10.53
N LYS A 57 -9.27 4.92 11.74
CA LYS A 57 -10.42 4.12 12.18
C LYS A 57 -11.58 4.16 11.17
N GLY A 58 -11.94 5.34 10.68
CA GLY A 58 -13.01 5.51 9.68
C GLY A 58 -12.64 4.97 8.29
N MET A 59 -11.36 5.08 7.90
CA MET A 59 -10.89 4.62 6.61
C MET A 59 -10.89 3.08 6.50
N ILE A 60 -10.56 2.36 7.58
CA ILE A 60 -10.64 0.89 7.60
C ILE A 60 -12.06 0.43 7.22
N THR A 61 -13.08 0.97 7.86
CA THR A 61 -14.48 0.64 7.57
C THR A 61 -14.86 0.93 6.12
N SER A 62 -14.37 2.05 5.57
CA SER A 62 -14.60 2.41 4.16
C SER A 62 -13.92 1.42 3.21
N ILE A 63 -12.66 1.06 3.45
CA ILE A 63 -11.91 0.11 2.62
C ILE A 63 -12.57 -1.27 2.66
N MET A 64 -13.04 -1.71 3.82
CA MET A 64 -13.75 -2.99 3.95
C MET A 64 -15.03 -3.03 3.09
N LYS A 65 -15.75 -1.91 2.99
CA LYS A 65 -17.05 -1.84 2.31
C LYS A 65 -16.95 -1.50 0.83
N TYR A 66 -16.03 -0.64 0.45
CA TYR A 66 -15.95 -0.03 -0.88
C TYR A 66 -14.61 -0.26 -1.58
N GLY A 67 -13.63 -0.84 -0.87
CA GLY A 67 -12.26 -1.00 -1.34
C GLY A 67 -11.46 0.29 -1.35
N LEU A 68 -10.30 0.24 -2.01
CA LEU A 68 -9.32 1.32 -2.02
C LEU A 68 -9.57 2.41 -3.08
N ALA A 69 -10.60 2.27 -3.92
CA ALA A 69 -10.89 3.25 -4.98
C ALA A 69 -11.12 4.67 -4.45
N ASN A 70 -11.65 4.80 -3.23
CA ASN A 70 -11.88 6.10 -2.57
C ASN A 70 -10.67 6.59 -1.74
N TYR A 71 -9.55 5.87 -1.72
CA TYR A 71 -8.38 6.24 -0.91
C TYR A 71 -7.54 7.35 -1.58
N GLY A 72 -7.63 7.49 -2.91
CA GLY A 72 -6.68 8.22 -3.75
C GLY A 72 -6.69 9.75 -3.71
N SER A 73 -7.46 10.42 -2.84
CA SER A 73 -7.68 11.86 -2.98
C SER A 73 -7.12 12.80 -1.90
N SER A 74 -6.53 12.36 -0.78
CA SER A 74 -6.31 13.36 0.30
C SER A 74 -5.24 13.20 1.38
N LYS A 75 -4.59 12.05 1.63
CA LYS A 75 -3.93 11.89 2.95
C LYS A 75 -2.43 11.65 2.99
N THR A 76 -1.79 11.28 1.90
CA THR A 76 -0.33 11.12 1.90
C THR A 76 0.27 12.29 1.14
N ASN A 77 0.81 13.27 1.89
CA ASN A 77 1.70 14.33 1.37
C ASN A 77 3.05 13.72 0.90
N SER A 78 2.97 12.66 0.12
CA SER A 78 4.13 12.03 -0.49
C SER A 78 4.59 12.89 -1.65
N SER A 79 5.90 13.02 -1.77
CA SER A 79 6.55 13.71 -2.88
C SER A 79 6.57 12.88 -4.18
N TYR A 80 6.05 11.66 -4.20
CA TYR A 80 6.29 10.69 -5.27
C TYR A 80 5.07 10.46 -6.18
N GLY A 81 4.53 11.50 -6.78
CA GLY A 81 3.38 11.38 -7.68
C GLY A 81 2.02 11.26 -6.97
N VAL A 82 0.98 10.96 -7.74
CA VAL A 82 -0.42 10.90 -7.33
C VAL A 82 -0.90 9.46 -7.42
N GLY A 83 -1.22 8.90 -6.26
CA GLY A 83 -1.68 7.52 -6.14
C GLY A 83 -1.81 7.11 -4.69
N VAL A 84 -1.97 5.81 -4.47
CA VAL A 84 -1.92 5.22 -3.13
C VAL A 84 -0.47 4.99 -2.74
N HIS A 85 -0.05 5.65 -1.66
CA HIS A 85 1.28 5.48 -1.09
C HIS A 85 1.27 4.39 -0.03
N LEU A 86 2.11 3.38 -0.23
CA LEU A 86 2.33 2.29 0.72
C LEU A 86 3.79 2.24 1.13
N PHE A 87 4.04 1.79 2.35
CA PHE A 87 5.39 1.72 2.91
C PHE A 87 5.82 0.26 3.02
N PRO A 88 7.01 -0.14 2.57
CA PRO A 88 7.46 -1.53 2.65
C PRO A 88 7.28 -2.14 4.05
N ALA A 89 7.09 -3.46 4.13
CA ALA A 89 6.79 -4.14 5.41
C ALA A 89 7.85 -3.95 6.52
N ASN A 90 9.09 -3.61 6.15
CA ASN A 90 10.20 -3.27 7.04
C ASN A 90 10.31 -1.76 7.36
N CYS A 91 9.37 -0.93 6.91
CA CYS A 91 9.33 0.52 7.11
C CYS A 91 8.10 0.93 7.94
N THR A 92 7.76 0.16 8.96
CA THR A 92 6.58 0.40 9.83
C THR A 92 6.63 1.78 10.49
N ASP A 93 7.78 2.21 11.00
CA ASP A 93 7.94 3.55 11.59
C ASP A 93 7.63 4.69 10.61
N ILE A 94 7.93 4.49 9.32
CA ILE A 94 7.62 5.49 8.30
C ILE A 94 6.09 5.51 8.09
N SER A 95 5.47 4.35 7.89
CA SER A 95 4.01 4.25 7.73
C SER A 95 3.23 4.86 8.91
N ALA A 96 3.71 4.64 10.14
CA ALA A 96 3.09 5.17 11.34
C ALA A 96 3.04 6.71 11.32
N LYS A 97 4.07 7.39 10.82
CA LYS A 97 4.10 8.88 10.72
C LYS A 97 3.02 9.45 9.80
N TYR A 98 2.53 8.65 8.85
CA TYR A 98 1.45 9.03 7.93
C TYR A 98 0.06 8.53 8.37
N SER A 99 -0.02 7.84 9.52
CA SER A 99 -1.29 7.31 10.03
C SER A 99 -1.93 8.32 10.98
N ASP A 100 -3.24 8.54 10.84
CA ASP A 100 -3.97 9.44 11.73
C ASP A 100 -4.00 8.85 13.16
N VAL A 101 -3.85 9.71 14.16
CA VAL A 101 -4.01 9.36 15.58
C VAL A 101 -5.45 9.67 15.97
N ASP A 102 -6.15 8.71 16.56
CA ASP A 102 -7.52 8.91 17.04
C ASP A 102 -7.57 9.62 18.41
N GLU A 103 -8.79 9.83 18.92
CA GLU A 103 -9.04 10.47 20.22
C GLU A 103 -8.40 9.77 21.42
N ASN A 104 -8.00 8.50 21.28
CA ASN A 104 -7.38 7.69 22.32
C ASN A 104 -5.85 7.57 22.15
N GLY A 105 -5.27 8.26 21.18
CA GLY A 105 -3.84 8.13 20.88
C GLY A 105 -3.49 6.91 20.02
N VAL A 106 -4.47 6.25 19.39
CA VAL A 106 -4.26 5.02 18.61
C VAL A 106 -4.08 5.33 17.13
N GLN A 107 -3.09 4.68 16.52
CA GLN A 107 -2.84 4.73 15.08
C GLN A 107 -3.27 3.44 14.40
N TYR A 108 -3.73 3.59 13.15
CA TYR A 108 -4.30 2.49 12.36
C TYR A 108 -3.49 2.28 11.09
N MET A 109 -3.10 1.03 10.83
CA MET A 109 -2.40 0.63 9.61
C MET A 109 -3.00 -0.67 9.08
N ILE A 110 -2.99 -0.83 7.77
CA ILE A 110 -3.46 -2.03 7.10
C ILE A 110 -2.26 -2.69 6.40
N LEU A 111 -2.06 -3.99 6.63
CA LEU A 111 -1.10 -4.75 5.84
C LEU A 111 -1.73 -5.06 4.49
N CYS A 112 -1.04 -4.73 3.41
CA CYS A 112 -1.47 -4.99 2.05
C CYS A 112 -0.49 -5.89 1.31
N ARG A 113 -1.04 -6.74 0.45
CA ARG A 113 -0.31 -7.35 -0.66
C ARG A 113 -0.37 -6.41 -1.84
N VAL A 114 0.77 -6.13 -2.44
CA VAL A 114 0.91 -5.17 -3.54
C VAL A 114 1.61 -5.83 -4.71
N ILE A 115 0.97 -5.82 -5.88
CA ILE A 115 1.60 -6.22 -7.13
C ILE A 115 2.37 -5.00 -7.62
N MET A 116 3.69 -4.97 -7.41
CA MET A 116 4.51 -3.85 -7.88
C MET A 116 4.80 -3.95 -9.38
N GLY A 117 4.87 -5.17 -9.92
CA GLY A 117 5.23 -5.40 -11.32
C GLY A 117 6.65 -4.92 -11.63
N ASN A 118 6.87 -4.38 -12.83
CA ASN A 118 8.09 -3.67 -13.18
C ASN A 118 8.05 -2.27 -12.55
N MET A 119 8.95 -2.04 -11.59
CA MET A 119 8.94 -0.83 -10.78
C MET A 119 9.61 0.34 -11.49
N GLU A 120 8.94 1.49 -11.49
CA GLU A 120 9.46 2.76 -11.98
C GLU A 120 10.11 3.53 -10.84
N LEU A 121 11.33 4.02 -11.04
CA LEU A 121 11.93 4.97 -10.10
C LEU A 121 11.23 6.33 -10.23
N VAL A 122 10.59 6.79 -9.15
CA VAL A 122 9.90 8.07 -9.10
C VAL A 122 10.71 9.07 -8.31
N CYS A 123 11.03 10.20 -8.94
CA CYS A 123 11.74 11.28 -8.27
C CYS A 123 10.82 12.03 -7.27
N PRO A 124 11.37 12.61 -6.20
CA PRO A 124 10.63 13.55 -5.37
C PRO A 124 10.07 14.71 -6.21
N GLU A 125 8.92 15.23 -5.78
CA GLU A 125 8.13 16.28 -6.44
C GLU A 125 7.53 15.89 -7.80
N SER A 126 7.60 14.61 -8.17
CA SER A 126 6.91 14.11 -9.36
C SER A 126 5.41 14.36 -9.28
N LYS A 127 4.81 14.73 -10.41
CA LYS A 127 3.36 14.90 -10.59
C LYS A 127 2.75 13.75 -11.40
N GLN A 128 3.50 12.68 -11.62
CA GLN A 128 3.02 11.49 -12.30
C GLN A 128 1.80 10.92 -11.58
N PHE A 129 0.79 10.51 -12.32
CA PHE A 129 -0.43 9.88 -11.80
C PHE A 129 -0.72 8.52 -12.48
N HIS A 130 0.22 8.09 -13.32
CA HIS A 130 0.28 6.86 -14.08
C HIS A 130 1.77 6.58 -14.39
N PRO A 131 2.13 5.37 -14.87
CA PRO A 131 3.51 5.07 -15.26
C PRO A 131 4.00 5.98 -16.38
N SER A 132 5.30 6.30 -16.46
CA SER A 132 5.82 7.13 -17.57
C SER A 132 5.70 6.48 -18.95
N CYS A 133 5.72 5.15 -19.02
CA CYS A 133 5.51 4.39 -20.25
C CYS A 133 4.94 2.99 -19.96
N GLU A 134 4.61 2.26 -21.02
CA GLU A 134 4.01 0.91 -20.97
C GLU A 134 4.95 -0.16 -20.39
N ASP A 135 6.24 0.13 -20.21
CA ASP A 135 7.18 -0.82 -19.62
C ASP A 135 7.03 -0.94 -18.09
N PHE A 136 6.43 0.06 -17.44
CA PHE A 136 6.32 0.14 -16.00
C PHE A 136 4.90 -0.10 -15.49
N ASP A 137 4.79 -0.62 -14.27
CA ASP A 137 3.51 -0.91 -13.62
C ASP A 137 3.23 0.04 -12.45
N ASN A 138 4.16 0.18 -11.48
CA ASN A 138 3.98 1.03 -10.28
C ASN A 138 5.29 1.71 -9.86
N GLY A 139 5.20 2.80 -9.10
CA GLY A 139 6.33 3.63 -8.71
C GLY A 139 7.02 3.21 -7.41
N VAL A 140 8.31 3.50 -7.29
CA VAL A 140 9.12 3.32 -6.08
C VAL A 140 10.13 4.47 -5.94
N ASP A 141 10.44 4.87 -4.70
CA ASP A 141 11.41 5.93 -4.42
C ASP A 141 12.89 5.48 -4.56
N SER A 142 13.16 4.20 -4.35
CA SER A 142 14.49 3.58 -4.54
C SER A 142 14.35 2.11 -4.90
N LEU A 143 15.07 1.66 -5.94
CA LEU A 143 15.07 0.26 -6.36
C LEU A 143 15.83 -0.65 -5.38
N GLU A 144 16.89 -0.14 -4.75
CA GLU A 144 17.76 -0.91 -3.85
C GLU A 144 17.22 -0.94 -2.42
N ASN A 145 16.79 0.20 -1.90
CA ASN A 145 16.26 0.32 -0.55
C ASN A 145 14.93 1.09 -0.54
N PRO A 146 13.84 0.47 -1.03
CA PRO A 146 12.53 1.09 -1.07
C PRO A 146 12.11 1.59 0.31
N LYS A 147 11.54 2.78 0.36
CA LYS A 147 10.84 3.31 1.54
C LYS A 147 9.43 3.75 1.22
N CYS A 148 9.10 3.95 -0.05
CA CYS A 148 7.76 4.31 -0.51
C CYS A 148 7.45 3.62 -1.84
N TYR A 149 6.30 2.96 -1.88
CA TYR A 149 5.67 2.47 -3.10
C TYR A 149 4.51 3.40 -3.47
N VAL A 150 4.33 3.62 -4.77
CA VAL A 150 3.25 4.41 -5.33
C VAL A 150 2.46 3.52 -6.26
N VAL A 151 1.23 3.18 -5.89
CA VAL A 151 0.29 2.52 -6.78
C VAL A 151 -0.57 3.58 -7.44
N TRP A 152 -0.46 3.70 -8.76
CA TRP A 152 -1.21 4.67 -9.53
C TRP A 152 -2.72 4.47 -9.36
N THR A 153 -3.50 5.55 -9.42
CA THR A 153 -4.95 5.49 -9.19
C THR A 153 -5.66 4.46 -10.06
N MET A 154 -5.21 4.29 -11.32
CA MET A 154 -5.72 3.29 -12.25
C MET A 154 -5.48 1.83 -11.82
N ASN A 155 -4.45 1.59 -11.00
CA ASN A 155 -4.04 0.26 -10.54
C ASN A 155 -4.54 -0.06 -9.13
N THR A 156 -5.02 0.91 -8.37
CA THR A 156 -5.39 0.77 -6.96
C THR A 156 -6.37 -0.38 -6.67
N SER A 157 -7.36 -0.60 -7.54
CA SER A 157 -8.39 -1.63 -7.35
C SER A 157 -7.93 -3.05 -7.70
N THR A 158 -6.85 -3.18 -8.48
CA THR A 158 -6.36 -4.45 -9.03
C THR A 158 -5.02 -4.88 -8.43
N HIS A 159 -4.17 -3.93 -8.06
CA HIS A 159 -2.79 -4.15 -7.62
C HIS A 159 -2.59 -4.06 -6.10
N VAL A 160 -3.63 -3.73 -5.33
CA VAL A 160 -3.57 -3.68 -3.87
C VAL A 160 -4.68 -4.53 -3.25
N PHE A 161 -4.28 -5.44 -2.37
CA PHE A 161 -5.18 -6.26 -1.58
C PHE A 161 -4.94 -6.06 -0.08
N PRO A 162 -5.89 -5.46 0.65
CA PRO A 162 -5.90 -5.42 2.12
C PRO A 162 -6.02 -6.84 2.72
N GLU A 163 -5.12 -7.22 3.63
CA GLU A 163 -5.09 -8.56 4.25
C GLU A 163 -5.77 -8.63 5.63
#